data_AF-A0AAV2GCB3-F1
#
_entry.id   AF-A0AAV2GCB3-F1
#
_cell.length_a   1.000
_cell.length_b   1.000
_cell.length_c   1.000
_cell.angle_alpha   90.00
_cell.angle_beta   90.00
_cell.angle_gamma   90.00
#
_symmetry.space_group_name_H-M   'P 1'
#
loop_
_entity.id
_entity.type
_entity.pdbx_description
1 polymer ?
#
loop_
_entity_poly.entity_id
_entity_poly.type
_entity_poly.pdbx_seq_one_letter_code
_entity_poly.pdbx_strand_id
1 'polypeptide(L)' 'MLAVLLENVLVSDCYTNNLSGCHVEQRVFKDLLAKQCPRIAAHLDSLEFDVSLVATEWFLCLFSKSWESDL' A
#
# COMPACT_ATOMS: atom_id res chain seq x y z
N MET A 1 -17.08 14.70 -1.43
CA MET A 1 -16.42 13.67 -2.27
C MET A 1 -15.23 13.04 -1.54
N LEU A 2 -14.27 13.82 -1.04
CA LEU A 2 -13.11 13.28 -0.30
C LEU A 2 -13.49 12.54 1.00
N ALA A 3 -14.45 13.07 1.77
CA ALA A 3 -14.96 12.41 2.98
C ALA A 3 -15.55 11.02 2.67
N VAL A 4 -16.25 10.88 1.54
CA VAL A 4 -16.83 9.60 1.13
C VAL A 4 -15.74 8.57 0.82
N LEU A 5 -14.64 8.99 0.19
CA LEU A 5 -13.47 8.12 -0.04
C LEU A 5 -12.85 7.66 1.29
N LEU A 6 -12.63 8.59 2.22
CA LEU A 6 -12.06 8.27 3.53
C LEU A 6 -12.97 7.35 4.38
N GLU A 7 -14.28 7.60 4.35
CA GLU A 7 -15.23 6.93 5.25
C GLU A 7 -15.79 5.62 4.68
N ASN A 8 -15.87 5.49 3.35
CA ASN A 8 -16.60 4.37 2.72
C ASN A 8 -15.76 3.54 1.75
N VAL A 9 -14.55 3.99 1.37
CA VAL A 9 -13.72 3.29 0.38
C VAL A 9 -12.41 2.81 0.99
N LEU A 10 -11.74 3.65 1.78
CA LEU A 10 -10.46 3.32 2.39
C LEU A 10 -10.62 2.52 3.67
N VAL A 11 -9.61 1.72 3.98
CA VAL A 11 -9.58 0.97 5.23
C VAL A 11 -9.59 1.94 6.41
N SER A 12 -10.35 1.59 7.46
CA SER A 12 -10.42 2.39 8.68
C SER A 12 -9.01 2.69 9.19
N ASP A 13 -8.83 3.91 9.69
CA ASP A 13 -7.61 4.35 10.34
C ASP A 13 -6.37 4.46 9.43
N CYS A 14 -6.51 4.44 8.10
CA CYS A 14 -5.39 4.64 7.17
C CYS A 14 -4.67 5.98 7.35
N TYR A 15 -5.36 7.04 7.81
CA TYR A 15 -4.78 8.37 8.05
C TYR A 15 -4.72 8.76 9.54
N THR A 16 -4.81 7.80 10.46
CA THR A 16 -4.59 8.09 11.88
C THR A 16 -3.11 8.33 12.18
N ASN A 17 -2.79 8.90 13.34
CA ASN A 17 -1.40 9.18 13.74
C ASN A 17 -0.48 7.95 13.71
N ASN A 18 -1.05 6.75 13.82
CA ASN A 18 -0.31 5.49 13.81
C ASN A 18 -0.46 4.72 12.50
N LEU A 19 -1.17 5.27 11.51
CA LEU A 19 -1.40 4.69 10.18
C LEU A 19 -1.79 3.20 10.23
N SER A 20 -2.59 2.82 11.23
CA SER A 20 -2.86 1.40 11.54
C SER A 20 -3.57 0.70 10.38
N GLY A 21 -4.46 1.39 9.67
CA GLY A 21 -5.08 0.88 8.45
C GLY A 21 -4.06 0.63 7.34
N CYS A 22 -3.12 1.55 7.13
CA CYS A 22 -2.07 1.42 6.13
C CYS A 22 -1.13 0.25 6.45
N HIS A 23 -0.82 -0.01 7.73
CA HIS A 23 -0.03 -1.19 8.11
C HIS A 23 -0.74 -2.51 7.79
N VAL A 24 -2.07 -2.55 7.91
CA VAL A 24 -2.86 -3.71 7.51
C VAL A 24 -2.78 -3.90 6.00
N GLU A 25 -2.98 -2.84 5.21
CA GLU A 25 -2.87 -2.88 3.75
C GLU A 25 -1.49 -3.34 3.28
N GLN A 26 -0.41 -2.84 3.89
CA GLN A 26 0.96 -3.28 3.61
C GLN A 26 1.19 -4.76 3.89
N ARG A 27 0.66 -5.29 5.00
CA ARG A 27 0.76 -6.71 5.33
C ARG A 27 0.03 -7.57 4.30
N VAL A 28 -1.20 -7.18 3.98
CA VAL A 28 -1.99 -7.87 2.95
C VAL A 28 -1.28 -7.83 1.60
N PHE A 29 -0.65 -6.70 1.25
CA PHE A 29 0.12 -6.58 0.02
C PHE A 29 1.33 -7.52 -0.01
N LYS A 30 2.09 -7.61 1.09
CA LYS A 30 3.21 -8.57 1.21
C LYS A 30 2.73 -10.02 1.03
N ASP A 31 1.62 -10.39 1.67
CA ASP A 31 1.03 -11.72 1.53
C ASP A 31 0.56 -11.99 0.09
N LEU A 32 -0.04 -11.00 -0.57
CA LEU A 32 -0.44 -11.10 -1.97
C LEU A 32 0.77 -11.21 -2.90
N LEU A 33 1.83 -10.45 -2.65
CA LEU A 33 3.07 -10.49 -3.43
C LEU A 33 3.73 -11.87 -3.34
N ALA A 34 3.78 -12.46 -2.14
CA ALA A 34 4.29 -13.81 -1.94
C ALA A 34 3.43 -14.87 -2.65
N LYS A 35 2.10 -14.71 -2.68
CA LYS A 35 1.18 -15.66 -3.34
C LYS A 35 1.19 -15.54 -4.86
N GLN A 36 1.15 -14.33 -5.39
CA GLN A 36 0.99 -14.08 -6.83
C GLN A 36 2.33 -14.03 -7.56
N CYS A 37 3.37 -13.48 -6.92
CA CYS A 37 4.68 -13.23 -7.51
C CYS A 37 5.81 -13.73 -6.59
N PRO A 38 5.87 -15.02 -6.24
CA PRO A 38 6.81 -15.55 -5.26
C PRO A 38 8.28 -15.30 -5.62
N ARG A 39 8.62 -15.29 -6.92
CA ARG A 39 9.98 -14.97 -7.40
C ARG A 39 10.38 -13.53 -7.07
N ILE A 40 9.45 -12.59 -7.17
CA ILE A 40 9.70 -11.17 -6.87
C ILE A 40 9.78 -10.98 -5.36
N ALA A 41 8.86 -11.58 -4.61
CA ALA A 41 8.89 -11.55 -3.15
C ALA A 41 10.25 -12.06 -2.61
N ALA A 42 10.69 -13.24 -3.05
CA ALA A 42 11.97 -13.81 -2.63
C ALA A 42 13.17 -12.94 -3.05
N HIS A 43 13.10 -12.27 -4.20
CA HIS A 43 14.16 -11.36 -4.63
C HIS A 43 14.23 -10.10 -3.76
N LEU A 44 13.10 -9.49 -3.43
CA LEU A 44 13.03 -8.33 -2.54
C LEU A 44 13.49 -8.69 -1.13
N ASP A 45 13.10 -9.86 -0.62
CA ASP A 45 13.57 -10.38 0.66
C ASP A 45 15.09 -10.59 0.66
N SER A 46 15.66 -11.12 -0.44
CA SER A 46 17.13 -11.30 -0.57
C SER A 46 17.92 -9.99 -0.60
N LEU A 47 17.26 -8.89 -0.98
CA LEU A 47 17.82 -7.55 -1.00
C LEU A 47 17.55 -6.78 0.31
N GLU A 48 16.91 -7.42 1.30
CA GLU A 48 16.42 -6.77 2.53
C GLU A 48 15.53 -5.54 2.24
N PHE A 49 14.84 -5.56 1.10
CA PHE A 49 13.98 -4.47 0.67
C PHE A 49 12.59 -4.60 1.28
N ASP A 50 12.28 -3.70 2.23
CA ASP A 50 10.94 -3.65 2.78
C ASP A 50 9.95 -2.95 1.82
N VAL A 51 9.07 -3.75 1.23
CA VAL A 51 8.00 -3.31 0.33
C VAL A 51 7.07 -2.24 0.95
N SER A 52 6.97 -2.18 2.29
CA SER A 52 6.24 -1.14 3.00
C SER A 52 6.74 0.27 2.68
N LEU A 53 8.03 0.45 2.33
CA LEU A 53 8.61 1.76 1.97
C LEU A 53 7.90 2.42 0.79
N VAL A 54 7.61 1.64 -0.25
CA VAL A 54 6.93 2.14 -1.45
C VAL A 54 5.41 2.04 -1.33
N ALA A 55 4.92 1.01 -0.65
CA ALA A 55 3.49 0.77 -0.50
C ALA A 55 2.80 1.83 0.36
N THR A 56 3.50 2.44 1.33
CA THR A 56 2.96 3.55 2.14
C THR A 56 2.48 4.70 1.25
N GLU A 57 3.32 5.14 0.31
CA GLU A 57 2.97 6.23 -0.60
C GLU A 57 1.83 5.83 -1.53
N TRP A 58 1.86 4.60 -2.07
CA TRP A 58 0.82 4.10 -2.96
C TRP A 58 -0.56 4.09 -2.31
N PHE A 59 -0.67 3.57 -1.09
CA PHE A 59 -1.95 3.50 -0.38
C PHE A 59 -2.42 4.87 0.11
N LEU A 60 -1.52 5.70 0.67
CA LEU A 60 -1.91 7.02 1.16
C LEU A 60 -2.21 8.04 0.06
N CYS A 61 -1.59 7.90 -1.12
CA CYS A 61 -1.81 8.80 -2.25
C CYS A 61 -2.70 8.19 -3.34
N LEU A 62 -3.24 6.97 -3.14
CA LEU A 62 -4.04 6.26 -4.15
C LEU A 62 -3.38 6.27 -5.53
N PHE A 63 -2.07 6.01 -5.55
CA PHE A 63 -1.21 6.03 -6.75
C PHE A 63 -1.12 7.37 -7.50
N SER A 64 -1.72 8.45 -7.02
CA SER A 64 -1.70 9.77 -7.68
C SER A 64 -0.31 10.39 -7.87
N LYS A 65 0.70 9.91 -7.14
CA LYS A 65 2.11 10.31 -7.29
C LYS A 65 2.89 9.43 -8.26
N SER A 66 2.50 8.17 -8.40
CA SER A 66 3.23 7.16 -9.16
C SER A 66 2.66 6.94 -10.56
N TRP A 67 1.39 7.31 -10.78
CA TRP A 67 0.73 7.28 -12.08
C TRP A 67 0.52 8.72 -12.57
N GLU A 68 0.99 9.02 -13.79
CA GLU A 68 0.63 10.28 -14.45
C GLU A 68 -0.87 10.26 -14.70
N SER A 69 -1.61 11.28 -14.26
CA SER A 69 -3.02 11.40 -14.62
C SER A 69 -3.10 11.44 -16.15
N ASP A 70 -3.89 10.55 -16.76
CA ASP A 70 -4.13 10.48 -18.23
C ASP A 70 -4.90 11.72 -18.78
N LEU A 71 -4.51 12.92 -18.34
CA LEU A 71 -5.12 14.22 -18.62
C LEU A 71 -4.08 15.22 -19.10
#